data_AF-A0A480BUK9-F1
#
_entry.id   AF-A0A480BUK9-F1
#
_cell.length_a   1.000
_cell.length_b   1.000
_cell.length_c   1.000
_cell.angle_alpha   90.00
_cell.angle_beta   90.00
_cell.angle_gamma   90.00
#
_symmetry.space_group_name_H-M   'P 1'
#
loop_
_entity.id
_entity.type
_entity.pdbx_description
1 polymer ?
#
loop_
_entity_poly.entity_id
_entity_poly.type
_entity_poly.pdbx_seq_one_letter_code
_entity_poly.pdbx_strand_id
1 'polypeptide(L)' 'MNVDVTPFFDPTTATWSYLVVDPRSRQAAIIDPVLDFDAAAGRTGR' A
#
# COMPACT_ATOMS: atom_id res chain seq x y z
N MET A 1 -16.82 -4.76 16.68
CA MET A 1 -15.48 -4.30 16.25
C MET A 1 -15.64 -3.96 14.77
N ASN A 2 -15.72 -2.67 14.44
CA ASN A 2 -15.86 -2.24 13.04
C ASN A 2 -14.47 -1.84 12.57
N VAL A 3 -14.03 -2.40 11.45
CA VAL A 3 -12.76 -2.08 10.82
C VAL A 3 -13.09 -1.34 9.53
N ASP A 4 -12.43 -0.22 9.31
CA ASP A 4 -12.61 0.56 8.09
C ASP A 4 -11.56 0.11 7.07
N VAL A 5 -12.01 -0.29 5.87
CA VAL A 5 -11.15 -0.81 4.81
C VAL A 5 -11.29 0.09 3.58
N THR A 6 -10.18 0.68 3.16
CA THR A 6 -10.12 1.55 1.96
C THR A 6 -9.24 0.89 0.90
N PRO A 7 -9.79 0.54 -0.28
CA PRO A 7 -9.03 -0.06 -1.37
C PRO A 7 -8.39 1.01 -2.28
N PHE A 8 -7.24 0.70 -2.84
CA PHE A 8 -6.52 1.50 -3.84
C PHE A 8 -6.07 0.58 -4.96
N PHE A 9 -6.31 0.97 -6.22
CA PHE A 9 -5.88 0.20 -7.38
C PHE A 9 -4.74 0.93 -8.09
N ASP A 10 -3.60 0.26 -8.24
CA ASP A 10 -2.55 0.71 -9.16
C ASP A 10 -2.78 0.09 -10.54
N PRO A 11 -3.07 0.89 -11.58
CA PRO A 11 -3.25 0.40 -12.93
C PRO A 11 -1.93 -0.06 -13.59
N THR A 12 -0.78 0.35 -13.08
CA THR A 12 0.53 0.02 -13.67
C THR A 12 0.89 -1.44 -13.46
N THR A 13 0.67 -1.96 -12.25
CA THR A 13 0.95 -3.35 -11.86
C THR A 13 -0.31 -4.19 -11.71
N ALA A 14 -1.49 -3.59 -11.90
CA ALA A 14 -2.80 -4.18 -11.61
C ALA A 14 -2.92 -4.68 -10.15
N THR A 15 -2.23 -4.04 -9.22
CA THR A 15 -2.24 -4.38 -7.79
C THR A 15 -3.36 -3.64 -7.07
N TRP A 16 -4.05 -4.36 -6.18
CA TRP A 16 -4.92 -3.74 -5.18
C TRP A 16 -4.17 -3.65 -3.85
N SER A 17 -3.99 -2.44 -3.35
CA SER A 17 -3.50 -2.17 -1.99
C SER A 17 -4.66 -1.79 -1.08
N TYR A 18 -4.50 -1.99 0.23
CA TYR A 18 -5.54 -1.67 1.21
C TYR A 18 -5.00 -0.92 2.41
N LEU A 19 -5.71 0.11 2.83
CA LEU A 19 -5.58 0.70 4.16
C LEU A 19 -6.65 0.10 5.07
N VAL A 20 -6.21 -0.53 6.15
CA VAL A 20 -7.07 -1.14 7.17
C VAL A 20 -6.90 -0.38 8.47
N VAL A 21 -8.00 0.17 9.02
CA VAL A 21 -7.97 1.02 10.22
C VAL A 21 -8.93 0.49 11.28
N ASP A 22 -8.46 0.37 12.53
CA ASP A 22 -9.35 0.32 13.70
C ASP A 22 -9.62 1.75 14.19
N PRO A 23 -10.84 2.29 14.00
CA PRO A 23 -11.15 3.67 14.35
C PRO A 23 -11.10 3.92 15.87
N ARG A 24 -11.17 2.87 16.71
CA ARG A 24 -11.13 3.03 18.17
C ARG A 24 -9.71 3.23 18.69
N SER A 25 -8.80 2.35 18.32
CA SER A 25 -7.40 2.43 18.75
C SER A 25 -6.57 3.38 17.89
N ARG A 26 -7.06 3.70 16.68
CA ARG A 26 -6.32 4.39 15.61
C ARG A 26 -5.09 3.61 15.12
N GLN A 27 -5.04 2.31 15.39
CA GLN A 27 -4.08 1.43 14.76
C GLN A 27 -4.49 1.21 13.30
N ALA A 28 -3.48 1.09 12.43
CA ALA A 28 -3.69 0.84 11.02
C ALA A 28 -2.61 -0.08 10.46
N ALA A 29 -2.95 -0.75 9.37
CA ALA A 29 -2.04 -1.53 8.55
C ALA A 29 -2.24 -1.17 7.08
N ILE A 30 -1.14 -1.21 6.32
CA ILE A 30 -1.15 -1.13 4.86
C ILE A 30 -0.83 -2.52 4.34
N ILE A 31 -1.69 -3.05 3.47
CA ILE A 31 -1.53 -4.37 2.85
C ILE A 31 -1.14 -4.17 1.38
N ASP A 32 -0.12 -4.92 0.96
CA ASP A 32 0.49 -4.91 -0.38
C ASP A 32 0.80 -3.48 -0.89
N PRO A 33 1.66 -2.72 -0.19
CA PRO A 33 2.03 -1.39 -0.67
C PRO A 33 2.77 -1.47 -2.01
N VAL A 34 2.37 -0.63 -2.95
CA VAL A 34 3.06 -0.45 -4.24
C VAL A 34 4.12 0.64 -4.09
N LEU A 35 5.33 0.34 -4.56
CA LEU A 35 6.41 1.32 -4.70
C LEU A 35 6.38 1.88 -6.12
N ASP A 36 6.43 3.21 -6.24
CA ASP A 36 6.66 3.89 -7.51
C ASP A 36 8.12 3.67 -7.96
N PHE A 37 8.36 2.51 -8.56
CA PHE A 37 9.68 2.07 -8.98
C PHE A 37 9.98 2.53 -10.41
N ASP A 38 10.99 3.38 -10.55
CA ASP A 38 11.59 3.69 -11.85
C ASP A 38 12.81 2.79 -12.10
N ALA A 39 12.67 1.85 -13.04
CA ALA A 39 13.76 0.96 -13.43
C ALA A 39 14.98 1.71 -13.98
N ALA A 40 14.79 2.88 -14.62
CA ALA A 40 15.89 3.69 -15.13
C ALA A 40 16.68 4.38 -14.00
N ALA A 41 16.06 4.58 -12.84
CA ALA A 41 16.70 5.13 -11.64
C ALA A 41 17.47 4.09 -10.80
N GLY A 42 17.48 2.82 -11.22
CA GLY A 42 18.12 1.71 -10.51
C GLY A 42 19.62 1.92 -10.30
N ARG A 43 20.03 2.21 -9.05
CA ARG A 43 21.43 2.14 -8.61
C ARG A 43 21.64 0.81 -7.91
N THR A 44 22.46 -0.07 -8.48
CA THR A 44 22.96 -1.26 -7.77
C THR A 44 24.07 -0.82 -6.82
N GLY A 45 23.69 -0.41 -5.61
CA GLY A 45 24.65 -0.10 -4.55
C GLY A 45 25.49 -1.34 -4.21
N ARG A 46 26.81 -1.16 -4.18
CA ARG A 46 27.75 -2.11 -3.57
C ARG A 46 28.03 -1.69 -2.13
#